data_AF-A0A5P9QCS2-F1
#
_entry.id   AF-A0A5P9QCS2-F1
#
_cell.length_a   1.000
_cell.length_b   1.000
_cell.length_c   1.000
_cell.angle_alpha   90.00
_cell.angle_beta   90.00
_cell.angle_gamma   90.00
#
_symmetry.space_group_name_H-M   'P 1'
#
loop_
_entity.id
_entity.type
_entity.pdbx_description
1 polymer ?
#
loop_
_entity_poly.entity_id
_entity_poly.type
_entity_poly.pdbx_seq_one_letter_code
_entity_poly.pdbx_strand_id
1 'polypeptide(L)'
;MRKLSGALGALALVGTLALAGCSSDDGGASGQDSGGHQTLVVYAAASLTDTFTQIAHRFEADHAGVTVKLSFAGSSDLVAQLQEGAPADVFASADEPNMKKLTDAGLAAGDPVPFATNVLTIVTPPDDPAGITSFQDLGKSGVKVDVCAPQVPCGNAAKEVEEATGVTIKPVSEESKVTDVLAKVTSGEADAGLVYVTDAKGALAKDPDALKQIDFPESSKAVNTYPVVAVKGSKHADLAKEFVAAVTGEAGQKVLQDAGFGAP
;
A
#
# COMPACT_ATOMS: atom_id res chain seq x y z
N MET A 1 28.45 0.73 62.44
CA MET A 1 29.63 1.43 63.00
C MET A 1 30.42 2.04 61.84
N ARG A 2 30.63 3.36 61.89
CA ARG A 2 31.71 4.20 61.28
C ARG A 2 32.23 3.83 59.87
N LYS A 3 31.90 4.57 58.79
CA LYS A 3 32.46 5.87 58.31
C LYS A 3 33.99 5.96 58.24
N LEU A 4 34.53 6.17 57.03
CA LEU A 4 35.72 6.96 56.63
C LEU A 4 35.84 6.86 55.08
N SER A 5 35.49 7.83 54.23
CA SER A 5 36.07 9.17 53.97
C SER A 5 37.55 9.18 53.56
N GLY A 6 37.86 9.72 52.38
CA GLY A 6 39.20 10.21 52.06
C GLY A 6 39.56 10.28 50.57
N ALA A 7 39.42 11.46 49.96
CA ALA A 7 39.88 11.82 48.63
C ALA A 7 41.40 12.12 48.61
N LEU A 8 42.06 11.98 47.44
CA LEU A 8 42.98 12.95 46.78
C LEU A 8 43.81 12.26 45.69
N GLY A 9 44.04 12.95 44.58
CA GLY A 9 45.14 12.60 43.67
C GLY A 9 44.92 12.96 42.21
N ALA A 10 44.87 14.25 41.88
CA ALA A 10 45.06 14.71 40.51
C ALA A 10 46.54 14.51 40.12
N LEU A 11 46.79 13.84 38.99
CA LEU A 11 48.11 13.81 38.35
C LEU A 11 47.96 14.12 36.86
N ALA A 12 48.54 15.24 36.46
CA ALA A 12 48.66 15.70 35.09
C ALA A 12 49.63 14.82 34.30
N LEU A 13 49.28 14.47 33.07
CA LEU A 13 50.23 13.98 32.07
C LEU A 13 50.11 14.78 30.76
N VAL A 14 50.99 15.78 30.70
CA VAL A 14 51.84 16.20 29.58
C VAL A 14 51.55 15.53 28.23
N GLY A 15 51.20 16.39 27.25
CA GLY A 15 51.05 16.01 25.85
C GLY A 15 52.39 15.83 25.13
N THR A 16 52.34 14.96 24.13
CA THR A 16 53.34 14.86 23.05
C THR A 16 52.65 15.07 21.72
N LEU A 17 53.04 16.15 21.04
CA LEU A 17 52.74 16.44 19.65
C LEU A 17 53.39 15.37 18.76
N ALA A 18 52.61 14.78 17.87
CA ALA A 18 53.13 14.13 16.66
C ALA A 18 52.64 14.93 15.44
N LEU A 19 53.55 15.73 14.89
CA LEU A 19 53.44 16.31 13.56
C LEU A 19 53.76 15.23 12.53
N ALA A 20 52.80 14.85 11.69
CA ALA A 20 53.06 14.16 10.43
C ALA A 20 52.41 14.98 9.31
N GLY A 21 53.25 15.68 8.55
CA GLY A 21 52.88 16.42 7.36
C GLY A 21 53.03 15.59 6.09
N CYS A 22 52.03 15.73 5.22
CA CYS A 22 51.97 15.62 3.76
C CYS A 22 52.85 14.62 2.98
N SER A 23 52.20 13.78 2.17
CA SER A 23 52.52 13.68 0.74
C SER A 23 51.26 13.29 -0.04
N SER A 24 50.99 14.03 -1.10
CA SER A 24 49.94 13.79 -2.09
C SER A 24 50.22 12.49 -2.85
N ASP A 25 49.18 11.70 -3.10
CA ASP A 25 49.14 10.80 -4.24
C ASP A 25 47.77 10.97 -4.90
N ASP A 26 47.78 11.65 -6.05
CA ASP A 26 46.66 11.79 -6.98
C ASP A 26 46.45 10.43 -7.65
N GLY A 27 45.80 9.53 -6.93
CA GLY A 27 45.32 8.25 -7.42
C GLY A 27 43.81 8.32 -7.65
N GLY A 28 43.41 9.03 -8.71
CA GLY A 28 42.05 8.97 -9.26
C GLY A 28 41.72 7.55 -9.72
N ALA A 29 41.35 6.69 -8.78
CA ALA A 29 40.56 5.51 -9.03
C ALA A 29 39.10 5.94 -8.88
N SER A 30 38.47 6.24 -10.02
CA SER A 30 37.02 6.14 -10.17
C SER A 30 36.58 4.77 -9.67
N GLY A 31 36.18 4.70 -8.41
CA GLY A 31 35.42 3.59 -7.88
C GLY A 31 34.08 3.58 -8.60
N GLN A 32 34.04 2.92 -9.74
CA GLN A 32 32.84 2.19 -10.16
C GLN A 32 32.53 1.24 -9.02
N ASP A 33 31.64 1.68 -8.12
CA ASP A 33 31.07 0.78 -7.14
C ASP A 33 30.31 -0.29 -7.92
N SER A 34 30.93 -1.46 -7.99
CA SER A 34 30.46 -2.59 -8.74
C SER A 34 29.35 -3.24 -7.92
N GLY A 35 28.10 -3.02 -8.32
CA GLY A 35 26.98 -3.93 -8.05
C GLY A 35 26.68 -4.21 -6.57
N GLY A 36 26.48 -3.17 -5.76
CA GLY A 36 25.87 -3.34 -4.43
C GLY A 36 24.42 -3.78 -4.56
N HIS A 37 23.99 -4.70 -3.69
CA HIS A 37 22.58 -5.10 -3.62
C HIS A 37 21.72 -3.90 -3.21
N GLN A 38 20.73 -3.53 -4.02
CA GLN A 38 19.84 -2.40 -3.78
C GLN A 38 18.46 -2.90 -3.36
N THR A 39 17.84 -2.27 -2.37
CA THR A 39 16.48 -2.60 -1.95
C THR A 39 15.55 -1.44 -2.24
N LEU A 40 14.63 -1.64 -3.19
CA LEU A 40 13.56 -0.69 -3.50
C LEU A 40 12.36 -0.96 -2.59
N VAL A 41 11.97 0.01 -1.77
CA VAL A 41 10.82 -0.11 -0.85
C VAL A 41 9.56 0.46 -1.51
N VAL A 42 8.54 -0.37 -1.66
CA VAL A 42 7.29 -0.01 -2.34
C VAL A 42 6.13 -0.13 -1.36
N TYR A 43 5.46 0.99 -1.10
CA TYR A 43 4.23 1.05 -0.32
C TYR A 43 3.05 0.98 -1.27
N ALA A 44 2.23 -0.06 -1.17
CA ALA A 44 1.12 -0.28 -2.09
C ALA A 44 -0.16 -0.65 -1.34
N ALA A 45 -1.31 -0.17 -1.83
CA ALA A 45 -2.60 -0.52 -1.28
C ALA A 45 -2.80 -2.05 -1.19
N ALA A 46 -3.49 -2.53 -0.16
CA ALA A 46 -3.68 -3.97 0.10
C ALA A 46 -4.32 -4.73 -1.08
N SER A 47 -5.21 -4.10 -1.86
CA SER A 47 -5.82 -4.71 -3.06
C SER A 47 -4.83 -4.95 -4.21
N LEU A 48 -3.62 -4.39 -4.12
CA LEU A 48 -2.56 -4.58 -5.12
C LEU A 48 -1.67 -5.78 -4.81
N THR A 49 -1.86 -6.49 -3.69
CA THR A 49 -0.95 -7.53 -3.19
C THR A 49 -0.49 -8.52 -4.26
N ASP A 50 -1.43 -9.21 -4.92
CA ASP A 50 -1.10 -10.26 -5.88
C ASP A 50 -0.48 -9.69 -7.17
N THR A 51 -0.92 -8.51 -7.62
CA THR A 51 -0.41 -7.88 -8.85
C THR A 51 0.98 -7.28 -8.68
N PHE A 52 1.19 -6.53 -7.59
CA PHE A 52 2.48 -5.92 -7.30
C PHE A 52 3.54 -6.95 -6.93
N THR A 53 3.15 -8.08 -6.33
CA THR A 53 4.07 -9.22 -6.14
C THR A 53 4.56 -9.77 -7.48
N GLN A 54 3.67 -9.94 -8.45
CA GLN A 54 4.06 -10.40 -9.79
C GLN A 54 4.91 -9.38 -10.55
N ILE A 55 4.55 -8.09 -10.47
CA ILE A 55 5.31 -7.00 -11.10
C ILE A 55 6.70 -6.90 -10.47
N ALA A 56 6.80 -6.99 -9.14
CA ALA A 56 8.07 -7.00 -8.41
C ALA A 56 8.97 -8.15 -8.86
N HIS A 57 8.47 -9.39 -8.93
CA HIS A 57 9.27 -10.52 -9.39
C HIS A 57 9.79 -10.36 -10.82
N ARG A 58 8.99 -9.78 -11.72
CA ARG A 58 9.46 -9.46 -13.09
C ARG A 58 10.51 -8.37 -13.07
N PHE A 59 10.27 -7.31 -12.30
CA PHE A 59 11.21 -6.20 -12.14
C PHE A 59 12.56 -6.69 -11.61
N GLU A 60 12.57 -7.52 -10.57
CA GLU A 60 13.80 -8.12 -10.02
C GLU A 60 14.54 -9.00 -11.03
N ALA A 61 13.82 -9.75 -11.87
CA ALA A 61 14.42 -10.56 -12.92
C ALA A 61 15.12 -9.72 -14.00
N ASP A 62 14.60 -8.53 -14.28
CA ASP A 62 15.16 -7.60 -15.27
C ASP A 62 16.26 -6.68 -14.69
N HIS A 63 16.36 -6.57 -13.36
CA HIS A 63 17.31 -5.68 -12.67
C HIS A 63 18.21 -6.46 -11.71
N ALA A 64 19.32 -6.99 -12.24
CA ALA A 64 20.27 -7.78 -11.47
C ALA A 64 20.81 -6.99 -10.25
N GLY A 65 20.69 -7.60 -9.07
CA GLY A 65 21.14 -6.99 -7.81
C GLY A 65 20.11 -6.12 -7.11
N VAL A 66 18.89 -5.99 -7.65
CA VAL A 66 17.77 -5.28 -7.00
C VAL A 66 16.84 -6.27 -6.30
N THR A 67 16.39 -5.92 -5.10
CA THR A 67 15.26 -6.54 -4.39
C THR A 67 14.15 -5.51 -4.23
N VAL A 68 12.92 -5.89 -4.51
CA VAL A 68 11.74 -5.06 -4.27
C VAL A 68 11.07 -5.51 -2.97
N LYS A 69 11.16 -4.66 -1.94
CA LYS A 69 10.47 -4.87 -0.67
C LYS A 69 9.08 -4.23 -0.72
N LEU A 70 8.05 -5.07 -0.83
CA LEU A 70 6.66 -4.65 -0.82
C LEU A 70 6.12 -4.50 0.61
N SER A 71 5.38 -3.43 0.86
CA SER A 71 4.61 -3.19 2.08
C SER A 71 3.17 -2.90 1.71
N PHE A 72 2.25 -3.73 2.20
CA PHE A 72 0.83 -3.66 1.89
C PHE A 72 0.00 -3.28 3.12
N ALA A 73 -0.80 -2.22 3.00
CA ALA A 73 -1.78 -1.79 4.00
C ALA A 73 -2.88 -0.92 3.35
N GLY A 74 -3.77 -0.34 4.16
CA GLY A 74 -4.70 0.68 3.68
C GLY A 74 -3.94 1.90 3.16
N SER A 75 -4.36 2.48 2.04
CA SER A 75 -3.68 3.66 1.46
C SER A 75 -3.64 4.84 2.44
N SER A 76 -4.63 4.96 3.32
CA SER A 76 -4.67 5.93 4.42
C SER A 76 -3.54 5.74 5.43
N ASP A 77 -3.26 4.49 5.81
CA ASP A 77 -2.22 4.16 6.78
C ASP A 77 -0.83 4.35 6.15
N LEU A 78 -0.67 3.91 4.90
CA LEU A 78 0.58 4.05 4.16
C LEU A 78 0.95 5.52 3.95
N VAL A 79 0.01 6.38 3.55
CA VAL A 79 0.32 7.80 3.38
C VAL A 79 0.58 8.49 4.72
N ALA A 80 -0.12 8.12 5.79
CA ALA A 80 0.16 8.62 7.14
C ALA A 80 1.59 8.26 7.57
N GLN A 81 2.02 7.01 7.37
CA GLN A 81 3.39 6.59 7.64
C GLN A 81 4.42 7.40 6.84
N LEU A 82 4.16 7.69 5.56
CA LEU A 82 5.06 8.52 4.74
C LEU A 82 5.13 9.96 5.27
N GLN A 83 4.02 10.53 5.71
CA GLN A 83 3.97 11.85 6.35
C GLN A 83 4.73 11.89 7.69
N GLU A 84 4.78 10.76 8.40
CA GLU A 84 5.56 10.58 9.63
C GLU A 84 7.04 10.26 9.36
N GLY A 85 7.46 10.16 8.09
CA GLY A 85 8.84 9.97 7.68
C GLY A 85 9.26 8.50 7.53
N ALA A 86 8.32 7.56 7.42
CA ALA A 86 8.64 6.19 7.05
C ALA A 86 9.31 6.17 5.67
N PRO A 87 10.37 5.36 5.49
CA PRO A 87 11.07 5.30 4.21
C PRO A 87 10.30 4.45 3.20
N ALA A 88 9.95 5.04 2.06
CA ALA A 88 9.58 4.32 0.85
C ALA A 88 10.15 5.03 -0.39
N ASP A 89 10.28 4.28 -1.48
CA ASP A 89 10.75 4.78 -2.77
C ASP A 89 9.57 4.97 -3.75
N VAL A 90 8.52 4.16 -3.63
CA VAL A 90 7.30 4.24 -4.46
C VAL A 90 6.07 4.15 -3.56
N PHE A 91 5.06 4.95 -3.87
CA PHE A 91 3.73 4.87 -3.28
C PHE A 91 2.67 4.61 -4.36
N ALA A 92 1.87 3.56 -4.18
CA ALA A 92 0.70 3.22 -4.99
C ALA A 92 -0.57 3.24 -4.13
N SER A 93 -1.45 4.21 -4.38
CA SER A 93 -2.72 4.37 -3.68
C SER A 93 -3.86 3.65 -4.41
N ALA A 94 -4.89 3.25 -3.68
CA ALA A 94 -6.15 2.76 -4.25
C ALA A 94 -7.19 3.86 -4.48
N ASP A 95 -6.82 5.12 -4.22
CA ASP A 95 -7.66 6.28 -4.52
C ASP A 95 -6.82 7.56 -4.71
N GLU A 96 -7.45 8.55 -5.33
CA GLU A 96 -6.89 9.90 -5.50
C GLU A 96 -6.86 10.69 -4.19
N PRO A 97 -7.85 10.64 -3.27
CA PRO A 97 -7.78 11.37 -2.01
C PRO A 97 -6.56 11.05 -1.14
N ASN A 98 -6.15 9.78 -0.99
CA ASN A 98 -4.95 9.46 -0.22
C ASN A 98 -3.67 9.79 -1.00
N MET A 99 -3.67 9.68 -2.33
CA MET A 99 -2.56 10.21 -3.13
C MET A 99 -2.41 11.72 -2.99
N LYS A 100 -3.53 12.45 -2.92
CA LYS A 100 -3.54 13.90 -2.71
C LYS A 100 -2.91 14.28 -1.36
N LYS A 101 -3.13 13.48 -0.31
CA LYS A 101 -2.45 13.69 0.99
C LYS A 101 -0.93 13.61 0.86
N LEU A 102 -0.40 12.72 0.01
CA LEU A 102 1.04 12.63 -0.28
C LEU A 102 1.53 13.88 -1.03
N THR A 103 0.82 14.30 -2.07
CA THR A 103 1.21 15.46 -2.90
C THR A 103 1.12 16.77 -2.11
N ASP A 104 0.07 16.94 -1.30
CA ASP A 104 -0.13 18.13 -0.45
C ASP A 104 0.97 18.24 0.62
N ALA A 105 1.50 17.10 1.09
CA ALA A 105 2.65 17.06 1.99
C ALA A 105 4.00 17.33 1.27
N GLY A 106 3.99 17.52 -0.05
CA GLY A 106 5.20 17.74 -0.85
C GLY A 106 6.11 16.52 -0.93
N LEU A 107 5.57 15.32 -0.71
CA LEU A 107 6.30 14.05 -0.66
C LEU A 107 6.33 13.29 -1.99
N ALA A 108 5.60 13.75 -3.02
CA ALA A 108 5.70 13.19 -4.36
C ALA A 108 6.91 13.76 -5.11
N ALA A 109 7.67 12.91 -5.81
CA ALA A 109 8.83 13.33 -6.62
C ALA A 109 8.45 13.91 -7.99
N GLY A 110 7.19 13.75 -8.40
CA GLY A 110 6.60 14.23 -9.65
C GLY A 110 5.09 14.06 -9.61
N ASP A 111 4.45 14.15 -10.78
CA ASP A 111 3.00 13.97 -10.88
C ASP A 111 2.63 12.48 -10.74
N PRO A 112 1.67 12.13 -9.87
CA PRO A 112 1.17 10.76 -9.78
C PRO A 112 0.54 10.30 -11.10
N VAL A 113 0.83 9.06 -11.50
CA VAL A 113 0.34 8.48 -12.74
C VAL A 113 -0.81 7.51 -12.42
N PRO A 114 -2.03 7.73 -12.95
CA PRO A 114 -3.10 6.74 -12.85
C PRO A 114 -2.70 5.50 -13.64
N PHE A 115 -2.83 4.31 -13.04
CA PHE A 115 -2.41 3.05 -13.65
C PHE A 115 -3.51 1.98 -13.68
N ALA A 116 -4.60 2.16 -12.93
CA ALA A 116 -5.72 1.23 -12.91
C ALA A 116 -6.99 1.93 -12.39
N THR A 117 -8.14 1.32 -12.68
CA THR A 117 -9.41 1.64 -12.04
C THR A 117 -10.01 0.40 -11.39
N ASN A 118 -10.90 0.61 -10.42
CA ASN A 118 -11.65 -0.47 -9.78
C ASN A 118 -13.01 0.02 -9.29
N VAL A 119 -13.91 -0.92 -9.00
CA VAL A 119 -15.23 -0.64 -8.44
C VAL A 119 -15.52 -1.62 -7.32
N LEU A 120 -16.41 -1.22 -6.41
CA LEU A 120 -16.87 -2.08 -5.34
C LEU A 120 -17.79 -3.20 -5.87
N THR A 121 -17.71 -4.35 -5.21
CA THR A 121 -18.67 -5.44 -5.29
C THR A 121 -19.10 -5.83 -3.88
N ILE A 122 -20.27 -6.44 -3.77
CA ILE A 122 -20.67 -7.09 -2.53
C ILE A 122 -20.08 -8.49 -2.52
N VAL A 123 -19.60 -8.92 -1.37
CA VAL A 123 -19.25 -10.32 -1.09
C VAL A 123 -20.02 -10.82 0.11
N THR A 124 -20.41 -12.10 0.08
CA THR A 124 -21.06 -12.80 1.20
C THR A 124 -20.38 -14.15 1.43
N PRO A 125 -20.67 -14.84 2.55
CA PRO A 125 -20.40 -16.27 2.65
C PRO A 125 -21.03 -17.03 1.46
N PRO A 126 -20.48 -18.19 1.07
CA PRO A 126 -20.91 -18.92 -0.14
C PRO A 126 -22.39 -19.32 -0.13
N ASP A 127 -22.93 -19.63 1.04
CA ASP A 127 -24.33 -20.01 1.24
C ASP A 127 -25.28 -18.81 1.39
N ASP A 128 -24.73 -17.59 1.55
CA ASP A 128 -25.45 -16.31 1.66
C ASP A 128 -26.71 -16.40 2.54
N PRO A 129 -26.56 -16.65 3.85
CA PRO A 129 -27.68 -16.87 4.75
C PRO A 129 -28.58 -15.64 4.91
N ALA A 130 -28.04 -14.44 4.63
CA ALA A 130 -28.80 -13.18 4.65
C ALA A 130 -29.56 -12.90 3.35
N GLY A 131 -29.35 -13.68 2.29
CA GLY A 131 -30.05 -13.56 1.01
C GLY A 131 -29.81 -12.22 0.32
N ILE A 132 -28.55 -11.77 0.29
CA ILE A 132 -28.17 -10.50 -0.31
C ILE A 132 -28.21 -10.62 -1.84
N THR A 133 -28.83 -9.63 -2.47
CA THR A 133 -29.00 -9.58 -3.93
C THR A 133 -28.74 -8.21 -4.52
N SER A 134 -28.64 -7.17 -3.69
CA SER A 134 -28.52 -5.77 -4.10
C SER A 134 -27.88 -4.92 -3.01
N PHE A 135 -27.40 -3.73 -3.37
CA PHE A 135 -26.85 -2.77 -2.42
C PHE A 135 -27.88 -2.33 -1.37
N GLN A 136 -29.16 -2.27 -1.73
CA GLN A 136 -30.26 -1.91 -0.83
C GLN A 136 -30.42 -2.90 0.33
N ASP A 137 -30.04 -4.17 0.12
CA ASP A 137 -30.13 -5.19 1.16
C ASP A 137 -29.17 -4.93 2.32
N LEU A 138 -28.04 -4.24 2.07
CA LEU A 138 -27.04 -3.89 3.07
C LEU A 138 -27.56 -2.90 4.13
N GLY A 139 -28.62 -2.15 3.82
CA GLY A 139 -29.26 -1.22 4.77
C GLY A 139 -30.34 -1.87 5.64
N LYS A 140 -30.67 -3.15 5.43
CA LYS A 140 -31.75 -3.83 6.17
C LYS A 140 -31.36 -4.07 7.63
N SER A 141 -32.33 -3.94 8.52
CA SER A 141 -32.15 -4.32 9.92
C SER A 141 -31.84 -5.80 10.05
N GLY A 142 -30.80 -6.14 10.82
CA GLY A 142 -30.42 -7.53 11.11
C GLY A 142 -29.39 -8.12 10.15
N VAL A 143 -28.98 -7.39 9.10
CA VAL A 143 -27.84 -7.76 8.24
C VAL A 143 -26.57 -7.20 8.88
N LYS A 144 -25.58 -8.06 9.12
CA LYS A 144 -24.24 -7.69 9.58
C LYS A 144 -23.37 -7.36 8.38
N VAL A 145 -23.14 -6.06 8.14
CA VAL A 145 -22.28 -5.61 7.06
C VAL A 145 -20.94 -5.18 7.63
N ASP A 146 -19.85 -5.68 7.05
CA ASP A 146 -18.50 -5.20 7.32
C ASP A 146 -18.04 -4.28 6.17
N VAL A 147 -17.39 -3.18 6.52
CA VAL A 147 -16.93 -2.17 5.54
C VAL A 147 -15.55 -1.69 5.95
N CYS A 148 -14.86 -0.99 5.06
CA CYS A 148 -13.67 -0.25 5.47
C CYS A 148 -14.06 1.07 6.15
N ALA A 149 -13.20 1.56 7.05
CA ALA A 149 -13.39 2.88 7.65
C ALA A 149 -13.41 4.00 6.57
N PRO A 150 -14.12 5.12 6.78
CA PRO A 150 -14.36 6.13 5.75
C PRO A 150 -13.12 6.79 5.13
N GLN A 151 -11.99 6.80 5.84
CA GLN A 151 -10.71 7.32 5.34
C GLN A 151 -9.94 6.33 4.43
N VAL A 152 -10.31 5.05 4.47
CA VAL A 152 -9.73 3.99 3.65
C VAL A 152 -10.41 4.00 2.28
N PRO A 153 -9.70 3.78 1.16
CA PRO A 153 -10.27 3.86 -0.18
C PRO A 153 -11.61 3.15 -0.40
N CYS A 154 -11.75 1.91 0.06
CA CYS A 154 -13.00 1.14 -0.05
C CYS A 154 -14.14 1.71 0.81
N GLY A 155 -13.82 2.35 1.93
CA GLY A 155 -14.80 2.97 2.82
C GLY A 155 -15.25 4.33 2.31
N ASN A 156 -14.31 5.08 1.71
CA ASN A 156 -14.63 6.30 0.98
C ASN A 156 -15.56 5.99 -0.21
N ALA A 157 -15.24 4.98 -1.00
CA ALA A 157 -16.09 4.53 -2.10
C ALA A 157 -17.46 4.02 -1.61
N ALA A 158 -17.52 3.26 -0.51
CA ALA A 158 -18.78 2.82 0.07
C ALA A 158 -19.68 4.00 0.43
N LYS A 159 -19.09 5.02 1.07
CA LYS A 159 -19.79 6.26 1.43
C LYS A 159 -20.32 7.00 0.21
N GLU A 160 -19.56 7.08 -0.89
CA GLU A 160 -20.04 7.68 -2.15
C GLU A 160 -21.24 6.93 -2.72
N VAL A 161 -21.25 5.59 -2.65
CA VAL A 161 -22.41 4.78 -3.06
C VAL A 161 -23.61 5.02 -2.12
N GLU A 162 -23.40 5.08 -0.80
CA GLU A 162 -24.46 5.41 0.16
C GLU A 162 -25.09 6.78 -0.14
N GLU A 163 -24.27 7.80 -0.36
CA GLU A 163 -24.72 9.15 -0.72
C GLU A 163 -25.49 9.16 -2.06
N ALA A 164 -25.04 8.37 -3.03
CA ALA A 164 -25.66 8.31 -4.35
C ALA A 164 -26.94 7.46 -4.43
N THR A 165 -27.22 6.66 -3.39
CA THR A 165 -28.38 5.76 -3.32
C THR A 165 -29.39 6.13 -2.24
N GLY A 166 -28.95 6.88 -1.23
CA GLY A 166 -29.71 7.14 -0.01
C GLY A 166 -29.83 5.92 0.92
N VAL A 167 -29.11 4.82 0.62
CA VAL A 167 -29.01 3.67 1.52
C VAL A 167 -28.00 4.00 2.60
N THR A 168 -28.35 3.71 3.86
CA THR A 168 -27.43 3.84 5.00
C THR A 168 -27.10 2.46 5.53
N ILE A 169 -25.84 2.08 5.45
CA ILE A 169 -25.26 0.89 6.05
C ILE A 169 -24.93 1.23 7.51
N LYS A 170 -25.28 0.30 8.41
CA LYS A 170 -24.86 0.38 9.82
C LYS A 170 -23.84 -0.73 10.05
N PRO A 171 -22.56 -0.45 9.81
CA PRO A 171 -21.57 -1.51 9.81
C PRO A 171 -21.38 -2.08 11.21
N VAL A 172 -21.13 -3.39 11.29
CA VAL A 172 -20.79 -4.06 12.55
C VAL A 172 -19.32 -3.89 12.91
N SER A 173 -18.48 -3.56 11.91
CA SER A 173 -17.07 -3.25 12.05
C SER A 173 -16.59 -2.37 10.89
N GLU A 174 -15.50 -1.65 11.11
CA GLU A 174 -14.87 -0.77 10.13
C GLU A 174 -13.38 -1.11 10.04
N GLU A 175 -12.94 -1.62 8.89
CA GLU A 175 -11.59 -2.13 8.71
C GLU A 175 -10.62 -1.09 8.15
N SER A 176 -9.32 -1.21 8.47
CA SER A 176 -8.28 -0.30 7.95
C SER A 176 -7.81 -0.65 6.53
N LYS A 177 -8.20 -1.82 6.00
CA LYS A 177 -7.90 -2.25 4.62
C LYS A 177 -8.93 -3.26 4.11
N VAL A 178 -9.13 -3.27 2.80
CA VAL A 178 -10.15 -4.09 2.12
C VAL A 178 -9.97 -5.59 2.34
N THR A 179 -8.73 -6.07 2.49
CA THR A 179 -8.46 -7.50 2.69
C THR A 179 -8.97 -8.00 4.04
N ASP A 180 -9.14 -7.12 5.02
CA ASP A 180 -9.67 -7.49 6.34
C ASP A 180 -11.21 -7.63 6.27
N VAL A 181 -11.88 -6.81 5.47
CA VAL A 181 -13.32 -6.97 5.16
C VAL A 181 -13.56 -8.32 4.48
N LEU A 182 -12.77 -8.62 3.45
CA LEU A 182 -12.83 -9.90 2.76
C LEU A 182 -12.61 -11.08 3.73
N ALA A 183 -11.62 -10.98 4.61
CA ALA A 183 -11.34 -12.02 5.60
C ALA A 183 -12.51 -12.24 6.56
N LYS A 184 -13.12 -11.18 7.10
CA LYS A 184 -14.27 -11.27 8.03
C LYS A 184 -15.52 -11.83 7.38
N VAL A 185 -15.77 -11.52 6.12
CA VAL A 185 -16.90 -12.12 5.37
C VAL A 185 -16.64 -13.60 5.14
N THR A 186 -15.45 -13.96 4.64
CA THR A 186 -15.11 -15.38 4.35
C THR A 186 -14.98 -16.24 5.61
N SER A 187 -14.70 -15.65 6.79
CA SER A 187 -14.73 -16.34 8.09
C SER A 187 -16.14 -16.45 8.71
N GLY A 188 -17.15 -15.80 8.11
CA GLY A 188 -18.53 -15.78 8.60
C GLY A 188 -18.77 -14.83 9.79
N GLU A 189 -17.87 -13.90 10.06
CA GLU A 189 -18.03 -12.86 11.09
C GLU A 189 -19.05 -11.78 10.66
N ALA A 190 -19.19 -11.57 9.35
CA ALA A 190 -20.18 -10.68 8.74
C ALA A 190 -21.00 -11.43 7.67
N ASP A 191 -22.25 -10.99 7.47
CA ASP A 191 -23.16 -11.55 6.47
C ASP A 191 -22.82 -11.05 5.05
N ALA A 192 -22.29 -9.83 4.97
CA ALA A 192 -21.85 -9.21 3.74
C ALA A 192 -20.72 -8.22 3.98
N GLY A 193 -19.97 -7.90 2.93
CA GLY A 193 -19.02 -6.79 2.94
C GLY A 193 -18.83 -6.17 1.57
N LEU A 194 -18.31 -4.94 1.58
CA LEU A 194 -17.96 -4.20 0.37
C LEU A 194 -16.45 -4.29 0.15
N VAL A 195 -16.06 -4.92 -0.95
CA VAL A 195 -14.66 -5.10 -1.38
C VAL A 195 -14.52 -4.71 -2.84
N TYR A 196 -13.31 -4.65 -3.39
CA TYR A 196 -13.16 -4.44 -4.82
C TYR A 196 -13.39 -5.74 -5.61
N VAL A 197 -13.85 -5.60 -6.86
CA VAL A 197 -14.02 -6.73 -7.80
C VAL A 197 -12.74 -7.58 -7.89
N THR A 198 -11.57 -6.95 -7.88
CA THR A 198 -10.27 -7.63 -7.94
C THR A 198 -9.98 -8.47 -6.69
N ASP A 199 -10.40 -8.02 -5.51
CA ASP A 199 -10.20 -8.76 -4.26
C ASP A 199 -11.08 -10.02 -4.25
N ALA A 200 -12.35 -9.88 -4.65
CA ALA A 200 -13.28 -11.01 -4.79
C ALA A 200 -12.79 -12.01 -5.84
N LYS A 201 -12.36 -11.53 -7.01
CA LYS A 201 -11.79 -12.36 -8.08
C LYS A 201 -10.51 -13.08 -7.62
N GLY A 202 -9.64 -12.39 -6.86
CA GLY A 202 -8.43 -12.98 -6.30
C GLY A 202 -8.73 -14.12 -5.31
N ALA A 203 -9.76 -13.97 -4.48
CA ALA A 203 -10.22 -15.04 -3.60
C ALA A 203 -10.78 -16.23 -4.39
N LEU A 204 -11.68 -15.97 -5.35
CA LEU A 204 -12.31 -17.01 -6.18
C LEU A 204 -11.32 -17.76 -7.07
N ALA A 205 -10.22 -17.12 -7.47
CA ALA A 205 -9.15 -17.78 -8.21
C ALA A 205 -8.36 -18.77 -7.34
N LYS A 206 -8.33 -18.57 -6.01
CA LYS A 206 -7.67 -19.45 -5.04
C LYS A 206 -8.60 -20.58 -4.57
N ASP A 207 -9.86 -20.24 -4.33
CA ASP A 207 -10.91 -21.17 -3.93
C ASP A 207 -12.27 -20.70 -4.53
N PRO A 208 -12.81 -21.41 -5.53
CA PRO A 208 -14.08 -21.05 -6.17
C PRO A 208 -15.29 -21.04 -5.24
N ASP A 209 -15.20 -21.73 -4.09
CA ASP A 209 -16.26 -21.82 -3.10
C ASP A 209 -15.99 -20.89 -1.88
N ALA A 210 -15.02 -19.96 -1.97
CA ALA A 210 -14.65 -19.10 -0.85
C ALA A 210 -15.73 -18.07 -0.46
N LEU A 211 -16.48 -17.58 -1.44
CA LEU A 211 -17.47 -16.53 -1.27
C LEU A 211 -18.48 -16.52 -2.41
N LYS A 212 -19.56 -15.77 -2.24
CA LYS A 212 -20.44 -15.37 -3.34
C LYS A 212 -20.21 -13.88 -3.63
N GLN A 213 -19.91 -13.57 -4.89
CA GLN A 213 -19.77 -12.19 -5.38
C GLN A 213 -21.10 -11.71 -5.97
N ILE A 214 -21.52 -10.49 -5.62
CA ILE A 214 -22.73 -9.85 -6.10
C ILE A 214 -22.37 -8.46 -6.63
N ASP A 215 -22.34 -8.34 -7.95
CA ASP A 215 -22.18 -7.05 -8.62
C ASP A 215 -23.45 -6.21 -8.43
N PHE A 216 -23.29 -4.90 -8.25
CA PHE A 216 -24.40 -3.96 -8.13
C PHE A 216 -24.15 -2.71 -9.00
N PRO A 217 -25.16 -2.21 -9.75
CA PRO A 217 -24.96 -1.11 -10.72
C PRO A 217 -24.42 0.19 -10.11
N GLU A 218 -24.77 0.48 -8.86
CA GLU A 218 -24.42 1.74 -8.20
C GLU A 218 -22.92 1.88 -7.89
N SER A 219 -22.18 0.77 -7.92
CA SER A 219 -20.71 0.75 -7.81
C SER A 219 -20.04 1.61 -8.89
N SER A 220 -20.66 1.72 -10.08
CA SER A 220 -20.17 2.55 -11.19
C SER A 220 -20.16 4.06 -10.89
N LYS A 221 -20.81 4.50 -9.81
CA LYS A 221 -20.80 5.90 -9.36
C LYS A 221 -19.58 6.23 -8.48
N ALA A 222 -18.88 5.22 -7.98
CA ALA A 222 -17.71 5.33 -7.11
C ALA A 222 -16.55 4.54 -7.72
N VAL A 223 -16.05 5.01 -8.87
CA VAL A 223 -14.91 4.40 -9.55
C VAL A 223 -13.63 4.89 -8.88
N ASN A 224 -12.89 3.96 -8.29
CA ASN A 224 -11.59 4.26 -7.70
C ASN A 224 -10.52 4.29 -8.79
N THR A 225 -9.86 5.43 -8.94
CA THR A 225 -8.63 5.56 -9.74
C THR A 225 -7.42 5.27 -8.85
N TYR A 226 -6.50 4.44 -9.34
CA TYR A 226 -5.30 4.02 -8.63
C TYR A 226 -4.09 4.78 -9.20
N PRO A 227 -3.55 5.76 -8.47
CA PRO A 227 -2.33 6.45 -8.87
C PRO A 227 -1.08 5.83 -8.22
N VAL A 228 0.04 5.90 -8.93
CA VAL A 228 1.38 5.51 -8.46
C VAL A 228 2.38 6.64 -8.68
N VAL A 229 3.31 6.83 -7.75
CA VAL A 229 4.36 7.85 -7.87
C VAL A 229 5.63 7.44 -7.12
N ALA A 230 6.78 7.90 -7.61
CA ALA A 230 8.01 7.86 -6.83
C ALA A 230 7.95 8.86 -5.67
N VAL A 231 8.48 8.47 -4.51
CA VAL A 231 8.51 9.29 -3.30
C VAL A 231 9.73 10.21 -3.31
N LYS A 232 9.51 11.48 -3.00
CA LYS A 232 10.56 12.50 -2.94
C LYS A 232 11.55 12.18 -1.83
N GLY A 233 12.84 12.36 -2.12
CA GLY A 233 13.90 12.07 -1.16
C GLY A 233 14.31 10.60 -1.11
N SER A 234 13.73 9.74 -1.96
CA SER A 234 14.22 8.38 -2.20
C SER A 234 15.72 8.40 -2.57
N LYS A 235 16.48 7.48 -1.97
CA LYS A 235 17.88 7.23 -2.34
C LYS A 235 18.02 6.39 -3.61
N HIS A 236 16.90 5.88 -4.12
CA HIS A 236 16.78 5.00 -5.27
C HIS A 236 15.89 5.64 -6.34
N ALA A 237 15.99 6.95 -6.53
CA ALA A 237 15.06 7.74 -7.34
C ALA A 237 14.92 7.25 -8.80
N ASP A 238 15.99 6.76 -9.42
CA ASP A 238 15.94 6.23 -10.79
C ASP A 238 15.26 4.85 -10.84
N LEU A 239 15.62 3.93 -9.94
CA LEU A 239 14.91 2.64 -9.78
C LEU A 239 13.42 2.82 -9.45
N ALA A 240 13.08 3.83 -8.65
CA ALA A 240 11.69 4.14 -8.31
C ALA A 240 10.89 4.56 -9.56
N LYS A 241 11.48 5.38 -10.43
CA LYS A 241 10.87 5.76 -11.72
C LYS A 241 10.75 4.56 -12.66
N GLU A 242 11.75 3.70 -12.71
CA GLU A 242 11.71 2.46 -13.49
C GLU A 242 10.62 1.52 -13.00
N PHE A 243 10.42 1.40 -11.68
CA PHE A 243 9.33 0.60 -11.13
C PHE A 243 7.95 1.21 -11.43
N VAL A 244 7.79 2.53 -11.34
CA VAL A 244 6.58 3.24 -11.81
C VAL A 244 6.31 2.93 -13.29
N ALA A 245 7.37 2.93 -14.13
CA ALA A 245 7.27 2.56 -15.54
C ALA A 245 6.92 1.07 -15.73
N ALA A 246 7.41 0.17 -14.86
CA ALA A 246 7.06 -1.24 -14.91
C ALA A 246 5.58 -1.50 -14.57
N VAL A 247 5.01 -0.73 -13.63
CA VAL A 247 3.58 -0.78 -13.29
C VAL A 247 2.70 -0.24 -14.43
N THR A 248 3.10 0.88 -15.03
CA THR A 248 2.32 1.59 -16.06
C THR A 248 2.56 1.10 -17.48
N GLY A 249 3.64 0.35 -17.71
CA GLY A 249 3.99 -0.24 -19.00
C GLY A 249 3.16 -1.47 -19.35
N GLU A 250 3.30 -1.93 -20.60
CA GLU A 250 2.47 -2.99 -21.19
C GLU A 250 2.42 -4.28 -20.33
N ALA A 251 3.57 -4.73 -19.82
CA ALA A 251 3.63 -5.94 -19.01
C ALA A 251 2.90 -5.79 -17.65
N GLY A 252 3.07 -4.66 -16.97
CA GLY A 252 2.37 -4.35 -15.72
C GLY A 252 0.87 -4.19 -15.92
N GLN A 253 0.48 -3.46 -16.98
CA GLN A 253 -0.92 -3.30 -17.38
C GLN A 253 -1.58 -4.65 -17.69
N LYS A 254 -0.87 -5.57 -18.35
CA LYS A 254 -1.37 -6.93 -18.57
C LYS A 254 -1.62 -7.68 -17.27
N VAL A 255 -0.70 -7.61 -16.30
CA VAL A 255 -0.88 -8.23 -14.98
C VAL A 255 -2.13 -7.68 -14.27
N LEU A 256 -2.33 -6.35 -14.33
CA LEU A 256 -3.49 -5.68 -13.73
C LEU A 256 -4.80 -6.09 -14.41
N GLN A 257 -4.84 -6.11 -15.74
CA GLN A 257 -6.02 -6.51 -16.53
C GLN A 257 -6.38 -7.99 -16.27
N ASP A 258 -5.39 -8.89 -16.26
CA ASP A 258 -5.61 -10.31 -15.98
C ASP A 258 -6.19 -10.50 -14.56
N ALA A 259 -5.76 -9.67 -13.60
CA ALA A 259 -6.30 -9.63 -12.24
C ALA A 259 -7.69 -8.95 -12.13
N GLY A 260 -8.20 -8.33 -13.20
CA GLY A 260 -9.54 -7.74 -13.26
C GLY A 260 -9.61 -6.24 -12.96
N PHE A 261 -8.47 -5.54 -12.86
CA PHE A 261 -8.48 -4.08 -12.81
C PHE A 261 -8.96 -3.49 -14.14
N GLY A 262 -9.67 -2.36 -14.05
CA GLY A 262 -10.00 -1.55 -15.21
C GLY A 262 -8.81 -0.74 -15.69
N ALA A 263 -8.89 -0.27 -16.94
CA ALA A 263 -7.89 0.66 -17.49
C ALA A 263 -7.93 2.01 -16.76
N PRO A 264 -6.79 2.72 -16.66
CA PRO A 264 -6.75 4.10 -16.17
C PRO A 264 -7.47 5.08 -17.10
#